data_AF-A0A3A8N268-F1
#
_entry.id   AF-A0A3A8N268-F1
#
_cell.length_a   1.000
_cell.length_b   1.000
_cell.length_c   1.000
_cell.angle_alpha   90.00
_cell.angle_beta   90.00
_cell.angle_gamma   90.00
#
_symmetry.space_group_name_H-M   'P 1'
#
loop_
_entity.id
_entity.type
_entity.pdbx_description
1 polymer ?
#
loop_
_entity_poly.entity_id
_entity_poly.type
_entity_poly.pdbx_seq_one_letter_code
_entity_poly.pdbx_strand_id
1 'polypeptide(L)'
;PSSPLRRGWRALALSLAALATGCGADDAPMPSEATARAQALEALPTSCLDIKTASPEAPDGDYTLYVSGDASAPWTAYCHGMAGTPAEYLTLTQAGANSSQYLAGGASYGTTVRTTFSRLRINPATLKVNTADQTFATSTGSLRHSNSQVLVTSMSYGVAMSCNRTLSQGNIDLRGTPFAVPTGQLVPWGGSMAGTGAVSSEADQVVSLSGGGYCGFVGLAGIVNPYNQGGGLLQLQYRQGDRPSSCQDIKTAHPEATDGNYTLFVNKDPARPWSAWCRDMAGTPTDYLNLSRTGDNVNYSQYTAGGVSPGTNVRTVFTRLRINPVTLRVDTSDQTYSWSSGSILHGNQFPVTSMPYAAAMTCSAVGPGNIDLRGTPFAVPVNQLGRGGFNFEPSSILFSNNNQVVDLRATGQCGWIATMGAYNPVNQNGLSLLLTYSVPQ
;
A
#
# COMPACT_ATOMS: atom_id res chain seq x y z
N PRO A 1 -65.87 22.22 43.65
CA PRO A 1 -65.07 22.40 44.89
C PRO A 1 -63.67 22.94 44.56
N SER A 2 -63.55 24.27 44.65
CA SER A 2 -62.37 25.09 44.98
C SER A 2 -60.99 24.72 44.40
N SER A 3 -60.71 25.32 43.24
CA SER A 3 -59.68 26.34 42.91
C SER A 3 -58.22 26.26 43.43
N PRO A 4 -57.23 26.56 42.53
CA PRO A 4 -55.79 26.72 42.79
C PRO A 4 -55.31 28.20 42.80
N LEU A 5 -54.08 28.50 43.26
CA LEU A 5 -53.40 29.80 43.12
C LEU A 5 -51.87 29.60 42.98
N ARG A 6 -51.26 29.93 41.82
CA ARG A 6 -50.47 31.16 41.44
C ARG A 6 -49.03 31.18 42.03
N ARG A 7 -47.91 31.19 41.27
CA ARG A 7 -47.35 31.95 40.11
C ARG A 7 -46.72 33.32 40.48
N GLY A 8 -45.42 33.45 40.16
CA GLY A 8 -44.66 34.71 39.92
C GLY A 8 -43.91 35.27 41.14
N TRP A 9 -42.79 35.99 41.06
CA TRP A 9 -42.00 36.54 39.94
C TRP A 9 -40.81 37.34 40.55
N ARG A 10 -39.77 37.60 39.72
CA ARG A 10 -38.77 38.70 39.74
C ARG A 10 -37.37 38.50 40.36
N ALA A 11 -36.43 38.97 39.56
CA ALA A 11 -34.98 39.09 39.69
C ALA A 11 -34.54 40.46 40.24
N LEU A 12 -33.28 40.56 40.69
CA LEU A 12 -32.36 41.73 40.66
C LEU A 12 -31.04 41.25 41.32
N ALA A 13 -29.87 41.12 40.66
CA ALA A 13 -28.96 42.08 40.01
C ALA A 13 -27.91 42.73 40.96
N LEU A 14 -26.61 42.62 40.55
CA LEU A 14 -25.47 43.55 40.80
C LEU A 14 -24.89 43.57 42.25
N SER A 15 -23.59 43.59 42.57
CA SER A 15 -22.35 44.01 41.90
C SER A 15 -21.09 43.68 42.73
N LEU A 16 -19.93 43.61 42.06
CA LEU A 16 -18.56 44.05 42.42
C LEU A 16 -17.97 43.74 43.82
N ALA A 17 -16.80 43.09 43.86
CA ALA A 17 -15.48 43.76 43.78
C ALA A 17 -14.33 42.77 44.02
N ALA A 18 -13.30 42.88 43.17
CA ALA A 18 -12.02 42.20 43.30
C ALA A 18 -11.12 42.93 44.30
N LEU A 19 -10.29 42.18 45.04
CA LEU A 19 -9.01 42.64 45.57
C LEU A 19 -7.98 41.53 45.38
N ALA A 20 -6.98 41.84 44.58
CA ALA A 20 -5.76 41.08 44.37
C ALA A 20 -4.75 41.34 45.50
N THR A 21 -3.61 40.64 45.42
CA THR A 21 -2.45 40.54 46.35
C THR A 21 -2.63 39.40 47.37
N GLY A 22 -1.75 38.42 47.50
CA GLY A 22 -0.49 38.11 46.85
C GLY A 22 0.12 36.87 47.54
N CYS A 23 0.74 36.00 46.76
CA CYS A 23 1.81 35.04 47.06
C CYS A 23 1.84 34.29 48.41
N GLY A 24 1.71 32.96 48.36
CA GLY A 24 2.17 32.07 49.42
C GLY A 24 1.78 30.61 49.19
N ALA A 25 2.76 29.83 48.73
CA ALA A 25 2.84 28.38 48.53
C ALA A 25 1.87 27.48 49.33
N ASP A 26 1.29 26.48 48.64
CA ASP A 26 1.43 25.06 48.98
C ASP A 26 0.86 24.21 47.84
N ASP A 27 1.76 23.76 46.94
CA ASP A 27 1.49 22.85 45.84
C ASP A 27 1.24 21.43 46.37
N ALA A 28 -0.02 21.02 46.41
CA ALA A 28 -0.38 19.61 46.47
C ALA A 28 -0.51 19.07 45.02
N PRO A 29 0.23 18.01 44.65
CA PRO A 29 0.27 17.52 43.28
C PRO A 29 -1.04 16.79 42.92
N MET A 30 -1.66 17.26 41.84
CA MET A 30 -2.71 16.53 41.12
C MET A 30 -2.13 15.23 40.54
N PRO A 31 -2.90 14.12 40.55
CA PRO A 31 -2.41 12.82 40.11
C PRO A 31 -2.05 12.86 38.62
N SER A 32 -0.82 12.43 38.34
CA SER A 32 -0.23 12.34 37.02
C SER A 32 -1.14 11.60 36.06
N GLU A 33 -1.46 12.26 34.94
CA GLU A 33 -1.79 11.58 33.69
C GLU A 33 -0.77 10.47 33.49
N ALA A 34 -1.25 9.24 33.64
CA ALA A 34 -0.48 8.05 33.33
C ALA A 34 -0.01 8.22 31.89
N THR A 35 1.28 8.53 31.77
CA THR A 35 2.00 8.52 30.52
C THR A 35 1.95 7.08 30.04
N ALA A 36 0.92 6.74 29.27
CA ALA A 36 0.93 5.59 28.40
C ALA A 36 2.01 5.88 27.36
N ARG A 37 3.27 5.63 27.76
CA ARG A 37 4.38 5.44 26.84
C ARG A 37 4.00 4.25 25.99
N ALA A 38 3.30 4.50 24.89
CA ALA A 38 3.57 3.77 23.68
C ALA A 38 5.04 4.03 23.38
N GLN A 39 5.92 3.14 23.81
CA GLN A 39 7.25 3.07 23.21
C GLN A 39 6.99 2.81 21.74
N ALA A 40 7.22 3.84 20.92
CA ALA A 40 7.24 3.67 19.49
C ALA A 40 8.22 2.54 19.19
N LEU A 41 7.75 1.49 18.50
CA LEU A 41 8.60 0.48 17.92
C LEU A 41 9.64 1.22 17.04
N GLU A 42 10.89 1.34 17.52
CA GLU A 42 12.00 1.94 16.76
C GLU A 42 12.30 1.14 15.47
N ALA A 43 11.83 -0.11 15.41
CA ALA A 43 11.80 -0.96 14.23
C ALA A 43 10.43 -1.60 14.07
N LEU A 44 9.91 -1.70 12.85
CA LEU A 44 8.61 -2.32 12.58
C LEU A 44 8.60 -3.79 13.03
N PRO A 45 7.51 -4.27 13.66
CA PRO A 45 7.48 -5.61 14.27
C PRO A 45 7.65 -6.69 13.20
N THR A 46 8.60 -7.59 13.41
CA THR A 46 8.91 -8.69 12.50
C THR A 46 8.37 -10.03 12.99
N SER A 47 8.03 -10.10 14.28
CA SER A 47 7.52 -11.29 14.95
C SER A 47 6.41 -10.94 15.94
N CYS A 48 5.62 -11.94 16.34
CA CYS A 48 4.65 -11.80 17.42
C CYS A 48 5.34 -11.54 18.77
N LEU A 49 6.60 -11.96 18.92
CA LEU A 49 7.41 -11.64 20.09
C LEU A 49 7.72 -10.14 20.17
N ASP A 50 7.98 -9.47 19.04
CA ASP A 50 8.21 -8.02 19.01
C ASP A 50 6.95 -7.28 19.52
N ILE A 51 5.78 -7.73 19.08
CA ILE A 51 4.49 -7.20 19.52
C ILE A 51 4.28 -7.43 21.01
N LYS A 52 4.51 -8.66 21.51
CA LYS A 52 4.41 -8.98 22.94
C LYS A 52 5.38 -8.14 23.77
N THR A 53 6.59 -7.92 23.28
CA THR A 53 7.59 -7.12 23.98
C THR A 53 7.16 -5.66 24.08
N ALA A 54 6.59 -5.11 23.01
CA ALA A 54 6.05 -3.75 22.99
C ALA A 54 4.74 -3.62 23.77
N SER A 55 3.94 -4.68 23.83
CA SER A 55 2.64 -4.74 24.52
C SER A 55 2.47 -6.10 25.21
N PRO A 56 2.92 -6.24 26.48
CA PRO A 56 2.90 -7.51 27.21
C PRO A 56 1.52 -8.14 27.39
N GLU A 57 0.46 -7.33 27.37
CA GLU A 57 -0.94 -7.74 27.53
C GLU A 57 -1.65 -7.97 26.18
N ALA A 58 -0.92 -7.92 25.06
CA ALA A 58 -1.49 -8.17 23.73
C ALA A 58 -2.10 -9.59 23.65
N PRO A 59 -3.38 -9.74 23.29
CA PRO A 59 -4.03 -11.04 23.22
C PRO A 59 -3.65 -11.80 21.94
N ASP A 60 -3.99 -13.09 21.87
CA ASP A 60 -3.99 -13.82 20.60
C ASP A 60 -4.88 -13.11 19.57
N GLY A 61 -4.42 -13.00 18.33
CA GLY A 61 -5.13 -12.22 17.31
C GLY A 61 -4.34 -11.99 16.04
N ASP A 62 -4.95 -11.33 15.07
CA ASP A 62 -4.29 -10.93 13.83
C ASP A 62 -3.52 -9.61 14.05
N TYR A 63 -2.26 -9.60 13.62
CA TYR A 63 -1.37 -8.45 13.69
C TYR A 63 -0.60 -8.27 12.39
N THR A 64 -0.22 -7.03 12.08
CA THR A 64 0.65 -6.73 10.94
C THR A 64 2.11 -6.90 11.33
N LEU A 65 2.81 -7.78 10.62
CA LEU A 65 4.26 -7.98 10.71
C LEU A 65 4.93 -7.52 9.41
N TYR A 66 6.23 -7.26 9.47
CA TYR A 66 7.01 -6.77 8.34
C TYR A 66 8.18 -7.71 8.06
N VAL A 67 8.29 -8.19 6.81
CA VAL A 67 9.37 -9.11 6.42
C VAL A 67 10.71 -8.42 6.62
N SER A 68 11.54 -8.95 7.52
CA SER A 68 12.85 -8.38 7.87
C SER A 68 12.78 -6.90 8.33
N GLY A 69 11.64 -6.43 8.83
CA GLY A 69 11.43 -5.05 9.26
C GLY A 69 11.23 -4.06 8.11
N ASP A 70 11.11 -4.54 6.87
CA ASP A 70 10.85 -3.71 5.70
C ASP A 70 9.40 -3.21 5.72
N ALA A 71 9.23 -1.89 5.93
CA ALA A 71 7.95 -1.20 5.90
C ALA A 71 7.12 -1.46 4.64
N SER A 72 7.79 -1.82 3.55
CA SER A 72 7.19 -2.08 2.25
C SER A 72 6.83 -3.56 2.02
N ALA A 73 7.05 -4.42 3.01
CA ALA A 73 6.67 -5.84 2.99
C ALA A 73 5.78 -6.24 4.19
N PRO A 74 4.63 -5.56 4.42
CA PRO A 74 3.70 -5.93 5.48
C PRO A 74 2.95 -7.22 5.15
N TRP A 75 2.64 -8.00 6.17
CA TRP A 75 1.74 -9.14 6.05
C TRP A 75 0.99 -9.36 7.37
N THR A 76 -0.21 -9.93 7.28
CA THR A 76 -1.03 -10.23 8.45
C THR A 76 -0.68 -11.62 8.99
N ALA A 77 -0.24 -11.67 10.24
CA ALA A 77 0.02 -12.90 10.99
C ALA A 77 -1.01 -13.05 12.10
N TYR A 78 -1.53 -14.26 12.29
CA TYR A 78 -2.22 -14.62 13.52
C TYR A 78 -1.18 -14.99 14.58
N CYS A 79 -1.07 -14.17 15.62
CA CYS A 79 -0.23 -14.44 16.78
C CYS A 79 -0.98 -15.32 17.76
N HIS A 80 -0.46 -16.53 17.98
CA HIS A 80 -1.03 -17.52 18.88
C HIS A 80 -0.14 -17.73 20.10
N GLY A 81 -0.73 -17.91 21.28
CA GLY A 81 0.02 -18.15 22.51
C GLY A 81 0.70 -16.90 23.07
N MET A 82 0.11 -15.72 22.86
CA MET A 82 0.64 -14.43 23.31
C MET A 82 0.80 -14.35 24.83
N ALA A 83 -0.02 -15.08 25.60
CA ALA A 83 0.18 -15.21 27.05
C ALA A 83 1.52 -15.90 27.41
N GLY A 84 2.02 -16.78 26.55
CA GLY A 84 3.24 -17.57 26.74
C GLY A 84 4.35 -17.21 25.75
N THR A 85 4.84 -18.19 24.99
CA THR A 85 5.76 -17.94 23.87
C THR A 85 4.93 -17.86 22.59
N PRO A 86 4.79 -16.66 21.99
CA PRO A 86 3.93 -16.51 20.82
C PRO A 86 4.52 -17.23 19.60
N ALA A 87 3.64 -17.65 18.70
CA ALA A 87 3.98 -18.24 17.41
C ALA A 87 3.15 -17.59 16.29
N GLU A 88 3.80 -17.40 15.15
CA GLU A 88 3.21 -16.80 13.96
C GLU A 88 2.50 -17.85 13.11
N TYR A 89 1.27 -17.54 12.73
CA TYR A 89 0.48 -18.34 11.80
C TYR A 89 0.03 -17.49 10.62
N LEU A 90 0.25 -17.99 9.40
CA LEU A 90 -0.32 -17.43 8.19
C LEU A 90 -1.79 -17.83 8.07
N THR A 91 -2.70 -16.86 8.12
CA THR A 91 -4.14 -17.11 7.95
C THR A 91 -4.48 -17.38 6.49
N LEU A 92 -5.19 -18.48 6.22
CA LEU A 92 -5.62 -18.89 4.89
C LEU A 92 -7.03 -18.37 4.62
N THR A 93 -7.15 -17.40 3.72
CA THR A 93 -8.43 -16.68 3.47
C THR A 93 -9.43 -17.52 2.70
N GLN A 94 -8.96 -18.47 1.88
CA GLN A 94 -9.78 -19.32 1.04
C GLN A 94 -10.27 -20.53 1.83
N ALA A 95 -11.41 -20.36 2.52
CA ALA A 95 -12.00 -21.37 3.38
C ALA A 95 -12.22 -22.71 2.64
N GLY A 96 -11.66 -23.79 3.18
CA GLY A 96 -11.83 -25.14 2.64
C GLY A 96 -11.03 -25.46 1.36
N ALA A 97 -10.37 -24.47 0.75
CA ALA A 97 -9.55 -24.67 -0.45
C ALA A 97 -8.23 -25.38 -0.12
N ASN A 98 -7.64 -25.09 1.03
CA ASN A 98 -6.37 -25.65 1.47
C ASN A 98 -6.56 -27.03 2.08
N SER A 99 -6.19 -28.09 1.35
CA SER A 99 -6.37 -29.47 1.81
C SER A 99 -5.29 -30.43 1.35
N SER A 100 -5.08 -31.49 2.12
CA SER A 100 -4.17 -32.60 1.83
C SER A 100 -4.87 -33.92 2.08
N GLN A 101 -4.50 -34.96 1.35
CA GLN A 101 -5.26 -36.21 1.33
C GLN A 101 -4.35 -37.43 1.28
N TYR A 102 -4.80 -38.47 1.97
CA TYR A 102 -4.35 -39.84 1.78
C TYR A 102 -5.54 -40.72 1.44
N LEU A 103 -5.63 -41.07 0.16
CA LEU A 103 -6.67 -41.93 -0.38
C LEU A 103 -6.51 -43.37 0.16
N ALA A 104 -7.56 -43.87 0.82
CA ALA A 104 -7.59 -45.25 1.31
C ALA A 104 -7.74 -46.27 0.18
N GLY A 105 -7.25 -47.49 0.43
CA GLY A 105 -7.33 -48.65 -0.44
C GLY A 105 -5.98 -49.36 -0.60
N GLY A 106 -6.00 -50.50 -1.31
CA GLY A 106 -4.80 -51.27 -1.61
C GLY A 106 -4.08 -51.71 -0.32
N ALA A 107 -2.80 -51.35 -0.19
CA ALA A 107 -2.03 -51.66 1.01
C ALA A 107 -2.45 -50.83 2.24
N SER A 108 -3.35 -49.86 2.11
CA SER A 108 -3.74 -48.96 3.21
C SER A 108 -5.24 -48.97 3.44
N TYR A 109 -5.71 -49.79 4.37
CA TYR A 109 -7.13 -50.02 4.61
C TYR A 109 -7.70 -49.09 5.69
N GLY A 110 -8.99 -48.79 5.59
CA GLY A 110 -9.70 -47.82 6.44
C GLY A 110 -10.50 -46.85 5.58
N THR A 111 -10.61 -45.61 6.03
CA THR A 111 -11.27 -44.51 5.32
C THR A 111 -10.25 -43.44 4.91
N THR A 112 -10.51 -42.80 3.77
CA THR A 112 -9.66 -41.73 3.22
C THR A 112 -9.43 -40.64 4.25
N VAL A 113 -8.17 -40.32 4.50
CA VAL A 113 -7.80 -39.22 5.39
C VAL A 113 -7.76 -37.94 4.59
N ARG A 114 -8.53 -36.94 5.00
CA ARG A 114 -8.50 -35.59 4.42
C ARG A 114 -8.30 -34.57 5.52
N THR A 115 -7.26 -33.75 5.37
CA THR A 115 -6.93 -32.68 6.31
C THR A 115 -7.09 -31.33 5.62
N THR A 116 -7.85 -30.43 6.23
CA THR A 116 -8.07 -29.06 5.77
C THR A 116 -7.44 -28.08 6.75
N PHE A 117 -6.86 -27.00 6.24
CA PHE A 117 -6.10 -26.04 7.03
C PHE A 117 -6.76 -24.66 7.00
N SER A 118 -6.85 -24.02 8.16
CA SER A 118 -7.30 -22.62 8.28
C SER A 118 -6.15 -21.65 8.52
N ARG A 119 -5.03 -22.12 9.10
CA ARG A 119 -3.80 -21.37 9.27
C ARG A 119 -2.58 -22.28 9.18
N LEU A 120 -1.43 -21.71 8.84
CA LEU A 120 -0.15 -22.44 8.70
C LEU A 120 0.91 -21.83 9.60
N ARG A 121 1.59 -22.64 10.41
CA ARG A 121 2.71 -22.15 11.23
C ARG A 121 3.88 -21.73 10.35
N ILE A 122 4.29 -20.47 10.46
CA ILE A 122 5.34 -19.89 9.61
C ILE A 122 6.44 -19.27 10.46
N ASN A 123 7.70 -19.47 10.08
CA ASN A 123 8.80 -18.70 10.65
C ASN A 123 8.89 -17.35 9.93
N PRO A 124 8.70 -16.20 10.61
CA PRO A 124 8.66 -14.90 9.95
C PRO A 124 10.02 -14.44 9.40
N ALA A 125 11.13 -14.93 9.96
CA ALA A 125 12.48 -14.58 9.51
C ALA A 125 12.90 -15.37 8.26
N THR A 126 12.45 -16.63 8.13
CA THR A 126 12.82 -17.49 7.01
C THR A 126 11.70 -17.69 5.99
N LEU A 127 10.48 -17.27 6.30
CA LEU A 127 9.25 -17.53 5.53
C LEU A 127 9.01 -19.03 5.25
N LYS A 128 9.45 -19.90 6.17
CA LYS A 128 9.26 -21.35 6.06
C LYS A 128 8.05 -21.78 6.85
N VAL A 129 7.13 -22.48 6.19
CA VAL A 129 5.95 -23.09 6.80
C VAL A 129 6.31 -24.47 7.32
N ASN A 130 5.99 -24.75 8.59
CA ASN A 130 6.05 -26.10 9.14
C ASN A 130 4.81 -26.89 8.68
N THR A 131 4.98 -27.80 7.72
CA THR A 131 3.87 -28.56 7.14
C THR A 131 3.32 -29.65 8.04
N ALA A 132 4.03 -30.00 9.12
CA ALA A 132 3.59 -30.96 10.13
C ALA A 132 2.76 -30.34 11.25
N ASP A 133 2.67 -29.01 11.33
CA ASP A 133 1.90 -28.34 12.38
C ASP A 133 0.40 -28.45 12.09
N GLN A 134 -0.34 -29.04 13.03
CA GLN A 134 -1.77 -29.33 12.88
C GLN A 134 -2.65 -28.45 13.77
N THR A 135 -2.10 -27.41 14.40
CA THR A 135 -2.81 -26.59 15.41
C THR A 135 -4.11 -25.98 14.89
N PHE A 136 -4.14 -25.58 13.62
CA PHE A 136 -5.31 -24.99 12.95
C PHE A 136 -5.83 -25.84 11.78
N ALA A 137 -5.70 -27.16 11.90
CA ALA A 137 -6.13 -28.14 10.93
C ALA A 137 -7.30 -29.00 11.45
N THR A 138 -8.18 -29.39 10.53
CA THR A 138 -9.27 -30.33 10.80
C THR A 138 -9.10 -31.54 9.90
N SER A 139 -9.14 -32.74 10.46
CA SER A 139 -9.00 -33.99 9.71
C SER A 139 -10.22 -34.89 9.82
N THR A 140 -10.52 -35.60 8.75
CA THR A 140 -11.54 -36.66 8.72
C THR A 140 -10.95 -37.96 8.21
N GLY A 141 -11.57 -39.08 8.60
CA GLY A 141 -11.14 -40.42 8.21
C GLY A 141 -9.95 -40.94 9.00
N SER A 142 -9.63 -42.21 8.78
CA SER A 142 -8.48 -42.88 9.38
C SER A 142 -8.15 -44.15 8.62
N LEU A 143 -6.86 -44.42 8.40
CA LEU A 143 -6.40 -45.65 7.75
C LEU A 143 -5.15 -46.19 8.40
N ARG A 144 -4.82 -47.46 8.14
CA ARG A 144 -3.54 -48.05 8.56
C ARG A 144 -2.56 -48.07 7.39
N HIS A 145 -1.39 -47.47 7.57
CA HIS A 145 -0.38 -47.35 6.54
C HIS A 145 0.37 -48.68 6.32
N SER A 146 0.07 -49.36 5.21
CA SER A 146 0.86 -50.46 4.65
C SER A 146 1.32 -51.48 5.71
N ASN A 147 2.50 -52.05 5.54
CA ASN A 147 3.05 -53.05 6.45
C ASN A 147 3.46 -52.46 7.82
N SER A 148 3.57 -51.14 7.95
CA SER A 148 3.91 -50.49 9.23
C SER A 148 2.78 -50.57 10.26
N GLN A 149 1.54 -50.74 9.79
CA GLN A 149 0.31 -50.73 10.60
C GLN A 149 0.10 -49.44 11.41
N VAL A 150 0.86 -48.37 11.12
CA VAL A 150 0.70 -47.05 11.74
C VAL A 150 -0.68 -46.50 11.41
N LEU A 151 -1.42 -46.06 12.43
CA LEU A 151 -2.69 -45.38 12.25
C LEU A 151 -2.43 -43.95 11.77
N VAL A 152 -2.98 -43.62 10.61
CA VAL A 152 -2.94 -42.29 10.03
C VAL A 152 -4.29 -41.62 10.27
N THR A 153 -4.26 -40.46 10.91
CA THR A 153 -5.46 -39.67 11.26
C THR A 153 -5.41 -38.24 10.72
N SER A 154 -4.24 -37.79 10.24
CA SER A 154 -4.10 -36.50 9.54
C SER A 154 -3.00 -36.56 8.48
N MET A 155 -3.03 -35.60 7.56
CA MET A 155 -2.02 -35.38 6.54
C MET A 155 -1.30 -34.07 6.77
N SER A 156 0.00 -34.06 6.44
CA SER A 156 0.78 -32.83 6.43
C SER A 156 0.37 -31.92 5.28
N TYR A 157 0.53 -30.62 5.47
CA TYR A 157 0.15 -29.61 4.48
C TYR A 157 0.93 -29.78 3.17
N GLY A 158 0.23 -29.65 2.05
CA GLY A 158 0.82 -29.77 0.72
C GLY A 158 1.14 -31.21 0.31
N VAL A 159 0.31 -32.18 0.71
CA VAL A 159 0.53 -33.61 0.41
C VAL A 159 -0.68 -34.26 -0.27
N ALA A 160 -0.41 -35.06 -1.29
CA ALA A 160 -1.38 -35.95 -1.93
C ALA A 160 -0.80 -37.37 -2.04
N MET A 161 -1.35 -38.34 -1.29
CA MET A 161 -0.76 -39.68 -1.10
C MET A 161 -1.74 -40.82 -1.38
N SER A 162 -1.25 -41.95 -1.90
CA SER A 162 -2.03 -43.19 -1.97
C SER A 162 -1.16 -44.46 -2.00
N CYS A 163 -1.76 -45.59 -1.60
CA CYS A 163 -1.15 -46.93 -1.68
C CYS A 163 -1.97 -47.93 -2.50
N ASN A 164 -2.85 -47.44 -3.37
CA ASN A 164 -3.82 -48.24 -4.12
C ASN A 164 -3.69 -48.10 -5.65
N ARG A 165 -2.60 -47.47 -6.13
CA ARG A 165 -2.34 -47.14 -7.54
C ARG A 165 -3.32 -46.13 -8.16
N THR A 166 -4.15 -45.47 -7.35
CA THR A 166 -5.02 -44.37 -7.76
C THR A 166 -4.42 -43.03 -7.32
N LEU A 167 -4.69 -41.95 -8.04
CA LEU A 167 -4.20 -40.62 -7.65
C LEU A 167 -5.08 -40.02 -6.54
N SER A 168 -4.43 -39.47 -5.52
CA SER A 168 -5.03 -38.63 -4.49
C SER A 168 -4.83 -37.16 -4.84
N GLN A 169 -5.64 -36.28 -4.25
CA GLN A 169 -5.66 -34.85 -4.54
C GLN A 169 -5.24 -34.03 -3.32
N GLY A 170 -4.53 -32.94 -3.56
CA GLY A 170 -4.25 -31.90 -2.58
C GLY A 170 -4.33 -30.52 -3.23
N ASN A 171 -4.49 -29.49 -2.43
CA ASN A 171 -4.53 -28.12 -2.93
C ASN A 171 -3.93 -27.15 -1.91
N ILE A 172 -3.10 -26.26 -2.41
CA ILE A 172 -2.55 -25.09 -1.70
C ILE A 172 -3.16 -23.86 -2.36
N ASP A 173 -3.71 -22.95 -1.56
CA ASP A 173 -4.30 -21.70 -2.04
C ASP A 173 -3.94 -20.57 -1.08
N LEU A 174 -2.94 -19.79 -1.49
CA LEU A 174 -2.40 -18.65 -0.76
C LEU A 174 -2.98 -17.31 -1.24
N ARG A 175 -4.03 -17.33 -2.09
CA ARG A 175 -4.69 -16.09 -2.52
C ARG A 175 -5.24 -15.34 -1.31
N GLY A 176 -5.21 -14.02 -1.39
CA GLY A 176 -5.52 -13.14 -0.25
C GLY A 176 -4.39 -13.06 0.80
N THR A 177 -3.23 -13.66 0.53
CA THR A 177 -1.98 -13.43 1.27
C THR A 177 -0.91 -12.88 0.33
N PRO A 178 0.15 -12.22 0.83
CA PRO A 178 1.25 -11.73 -0.01
C PRO A 178 2.27 -12.83 -0.36
N PHE A 179 1.93 -14.11 -0.18
CA PHE A 179 2.86 -15.22 -0.38
C PHE A 179 2.51 -16.08 -1.60
N ALA A 180 3.54 -16.63 -2.23
CA ALA A 180 3.48 -17.65 -3.26
C ALA A 180 4.35 -18.86 -2.89
N VAL A 181 4.12 -19.99 -3.55
CA VAL A 181 4.96 -21.19 -3.44
C VAL A 181 5.97 -21.21 -4.58
N PRO A 182 7.28 -21.03 -4.33
CA PRO A 182 8.31 -21.25 -5.34
C PRO A 182 8.17 -22.62 -6.00
N THR A 183 8.26 -22.63 -7.33
CA THR A 183 8.15 -23.85 -8.13
C THR A 183 9.27 -24.84 -7.83
N GLY A 184 8.98 -26.14 -8.03
CA GLY A 184 9.97 -27.22 -7.87
C GLY A 184 10.18 -27.75 -6.45
N GLN A 185 9.54 -27.16 -5.43
CA GLN A 185 9.64 -27.68 -4.05
C GLN A 185 8.79 -28.93 -3.78
N LEU A 186 7.63 -29.01 -4.46
CA LEU A 186 6.67 -30.10 -4.31
C LEU A 186 6.82 -31.06 -5.48
N VAL A 187 7.28 -32.28 -5.20
CA VAL A 187 7.67 -33.27 -6.20
C VAL A 187 7.03 -34.62 -5.91
N PRO A 188 6.85 -35.48 -6.92
CA PRO A 188 6.57 -36.89 -6.70
C PRO A 188 7.68 -37.55 -5.87
N TRP A 189 7.29 -38.36 -4.88
CA TRP A 189 8.19 -39.10 -3.99
C TRP A 189 7.54 -40.39 -3.48
N GLY A 190 8.31 -41.25 -2.80
CA GLY A 190 7.83 -42.48 -2.17
C GLY A 190 7.77 -43.71 -3.10
N GLY A 191 7.00 -44.72 -2.69
CA GLY A 191 6.96 -46.03 -3.33
C GLY A 191 6.18 -46.03 -4.65
N SER A 192 6.83 -46.46 -5.74
CA SER A 192 6.25 -46.53 -7.09
C SER A 192 5.34 -45.34 -7.42
N MET A 193 5.91 -44.14 -7.27
CA MET A 193 5.21 -42.86 -7.41
C MET A 193 4.53 -42.70 -8.78
N ALA A 194 3.32 -42.16 -8.76
CA ALA A 194 2.52 -41.83 -9.94
C ALA A 194 1.82 -40.48 -9.74
N GLY A 195 1.47 -39.80 -10.84
CA GLY A 195 0.74 -38.53 -10.82
C GLY A 195 1.36 -37.47 -11.72
N THR A 196 0.70 -36.31 -11.79
CA THR A 196 1.17 -35.14 -12.57
C THR A 196 2.08 -34.22 -11.74
N GLY A 197 2.25 -34.49 -10.44
CA GLY A 197 3.05 -33.65 -9.56
C GLY A 197 2.26 -32.45 -9.01
N ALA A 198 2.95 -31.34 -8.85
CA ALA A 198 2.40 -30.06 -8.44
C ALA A 198 2.25 -29.13 -9.66
N VAL A 199 1.05 -28.58 -9.86
CA VAL A 199 0.75 -27.63 -10.94
C VAL A 199 0.41 -26.28 -10.32
N SER A 200 1.21 -25.25 -10.65
CA SER A 200 1.04 -23.89 -10.13
C SER A 200 0.18 -23.06 -11.08
N SER A 201 -0.68 -22.19 -10.53
CA SER A 201 -1.52 -21.23 -11.24
C SER A 201 -1.71 -19.96 -10.39
N GLU A 202 -2.41 -18.96 -10.94
CA GLU A 202 -2.70 -17.70 -10.24
C GLU A 202 -1.43 -17.01 -9.71
N ALA A 203 -0.41 -16.93 -10.57
CA ALA A 203 0.92 -16.39 -10.23
C ALA A 203 1.49 -17.02 -8.95
N ASP A 204 1.53 -18.36 -8.98
CA ASP A 204 2.11 -19.27 -7.99
C ASP A 204 1.47 -19.24 -6.59
N GLN A 205 0.24 -18.71 -6.48
CA GLN A 205 -0.54 -18.73 -5.24
C GLN A 205 -1.45 -19.94 -5.13
N VAL A 206 -1.78 -20.60 -6.24
CA VAL A 206 -2.58 -21.83 -6.23
C VAL A 206 -1.71 -22.97 -6.73
N VAL A 207 -1.64 -24.06 -5.96
CA VAL A 207 -0.90 -25.27 -6.35
C VAL A 207 -1.81 -26.48 -6.19
N SER A 208 -2.21 -27.04 -7.32
CA SER A 208 -2.95 -28.31 -7.37
C SER A 208 -1.97 -29.48 -7.32
N LEU A 209 -2.25 -30.45 -6.45
CA LEU A 209 -1.39 -31.62 -6.22
C LEU A 209 -2.13 -32.88 -6.64
N SER A 210 -1.51 -33.68 -7.50
CA SER A 210 -2.03 -34.97 -7.92
C SER A 210 -0.94 -36.02 -7.83
N GLY A 211 -1.06 -36.87 -6.80
CA GLY A 211 -0.01 -37.80 -6.39
C GLY A 211 -0.55 -39.11 -5.83
N GLY A 212 0.21 -40.19 -5.98
CA GLY A 212 -0.19 -41.50 -5.51
C GLY A 212 0.76 -42.60 -5.99
N GLY A 213 0.25 -43.82 -6.11
CA GLY A 213 0.99 -44.98 -6.60
C GLY A 213 0.91 -46.16 -5.64
N TYR A 214 2.03 -46.85 -5.44
CA TYR A 214 2.14 -47.91 -4.43
C TYR A 214 2.87 -47.38 -3.19
N CYS A 215 2.17 -46.49 -2.48
CA CYS A 215 2.68 -45.67 -1.38
C CYS A 215 3.57 -44.52 -1.85
N GLY A 216 3.23 -43.98 -3.02
CA GLY A 216 3.79 -42.75 -3.55
C GLY A 216 2.92 -41.54 -3.17
N PHE A 217 3.52 -40.37 -3.23
CA PHE A 217 2.85 -39.11 -2.95
C PHE A 217 3.49 -37.96 -3.71
N VAL A 218 2.79 -36.83 -3.77
CA VAL A 218 3.38 -35.52 -4.07
C VAL A 218 3.51 -34.75 -2.77
N GLY A 219 4.68 -34.16 -2.52
CA GLY A 219 4.99 -33.41 -1.30
C GLY A 219 6.40 -32.82 -1.36
N LEU A 220 6.90 -32.29 -0.24
CA LEU A 220 8.27 -31.77 -0.17
C LEU A 220 9.30 -32.86 -0.46
N ALA A 221 10.32 -32.52 -1.25
CA ALA A 221 11.42 -33.42 -1.52
C ALA A 221 12.11 -33.88 -0.22
N GLY A 222 12.42 -35.18 -0.13
CA GLY A 222 13.17 -35.76 0.99
C GLY A 222 12.36 -36.08 2.25
N ILE A 223 11.05 -35.76 2.30
CA ILE A 223 10.21 -36.19 3.42
C ILE A 223 9.85 -37.67 3.30
N VAL A 224 9.64 -38.33 4.43
CA VAL A 224 9.23 -39.74 4.50
C VAL A 224 8.00 -39.82 5.39
N ASN A 225 7.02 -40.63 4.99
CA ASN A 225 5.77 -40.85 5.75
C ASN A 225 5.07 -39.53 6.16
N PRO A 226 4.63 -38.71 5.19
CA PRO A 226 4.22 -37.33 5.41
C PRO A 226 2.79 -37.20 5.97
N TYR A 227 2.54 -37.87 7.08
CA TYR A 227 1.24 -37.96 7.74
C TYR A 227 1.39 -37.80 9.25
N ASN A 228 0.29 -37.53 9.94
CA ASN A 228 0.26 -37.16 11.35
C ASN A 228 1.13 -35.91 11.61
N GLN A 229 2.33 -36.12 12.16
CA GLN A 229 3.34 -35.07 12.44
C GLN A 229 4.61 -35.23 11.58
N GLY A 230 4.58 -36.11 10.56
CA GLY A 230 5.65 -36.27 9.59
C GLY A 230 5.52 -35.22 8.49
N GLY A 231 6.45 -34.28 8.39
CA GLY A 231 6.40 -33.21 7.39
C GLY A 231 7.76 -32.57 7.17
N GLY A 232 7.76 -31.35 6.66
CA GLY A 232 8.97 -30.60 6.36
C GLY A 232 8.74 -29.09 6.43
N LEU A 233 9.71 -28.34 5.92
CA LEU A 233 9.67 -26.89 5.87
C LEU A 233 9.44 -26.43 4.42
N LEU A 234 8.22 -25.99 4.12
CA LEU A 234 7.88 -25.42 2.82
C LEU A 234 8.34 -23.96 2.77
N GLN A 235 9.23 -23.61 1.85
CA GLN A 235 9.64 -22.22 1.65
C GLN A 235 8.51 -21.47 0.95
N LEU A 236 8.07 -20.34 1.51
CA LEU A 236 7.24 -19.38 0.81
C LEU A 236 8.10 -18.24 0.25
N GLN A 237 7.60 -17.59 -0.79
CA GLN A 237 8.16 -16.36 -1.31
C GLN A 237 7.18 -15.22 -1.08
N TYR A 238 7.67 -14.12 -0.50
CA TYR A 238 6.92 -12.89 -0.46
C TYR A 238 6.83 -12.31 -1.88
N ARG A 239 5.62 -12.10 -2.38
CA ARG A 239 5.35 -11.63 -3.74
C ARG A 239 5.62 -10.14 -3.79
N GLN A 240 6.70 -9.75 -4.46
CA GLN A 240 7.01 -8.34 -4.69
C GLN A 240 5.98 -7.63 -5.59
N GLY A 241 5.11 -8.36 -6.28
CA GLY A 241 4.13 -7.86 -7.25
C GLY A 241 2.79 -7.32 -6.71
N ASP A 242 2.57 -7.37 -5.39
CA ASP A 242 1.34 -6.83 -4.75
C ASP A 242 1.54 -5.42 -4.18
N ARG A 243 2.66 -4.76 -4.51
CA ARG A 243 2.89 -3.35 -4.15
C ARG A 243 1.94 -2.46 -4.93
N PRO A 244 1.20 -1.56 -4.27
CA PRO A 244 0.29 -0.67 -4.97
C PRO A 244 1.10 0.27 -5.86
N SER A 245 0.86 0.21 -7.16
CA SER A 245 1.37 1.20 -8.11
C SER A 245 0.37 2.32 -8.34
N SER A 246 -0.86 2.18 -7.86
CA SER A 246 -1.93 3.17 -7.96
C SER A 246 -2.83 3.15 -6.73
N CYS A 247 -3.57 4.23 -6.51
CA CYS A 247 -4.66 4.30 -5.55
C CYS A 247 -5.76 3.28 -5.82
N GLN A 248 -5.97 2.89 -7.09
CA GLN A 248 -6.87 1.81 -7.46
C GLN A 248 -6.38 0.45 -6.96
N ASP A 249 -5.07 0.18 -6.99
CA ASP A 249 -4.51 -1.06 -6.41
C ASP A 249 -4.81 -1.11 -4.90
N ILE A 250 -4.65 0.03 -4.21
CA ILE A 250 -4.97 0.15 -2.77
C ILE A 250 -6.44 -0.11 -2.52
N LYS A 251 -7.35 0.52 -3.27
CA LYS A 251 -8.79 0.32 -3.12
C LYS A 251 -9.20 -1.13 -3.38
N THR A 252 -8.54 -1.80 -4.32
CA THR A 252 -8.80 -3.19 -4.65
C THR A 252 -8.36 -4.13 -3.51
N ALA A 253 -7.20 -3.85 -2.92
CA ALA A 253 -6.68 -4.61 -1.77
C ALA A 253 -7.43 -4.29 -0.46
N HIS A 254 -7.90 -3.05 -0.30
CA HIS A 254 -8.53 -2.50 0.90
C HIS A 254 -9.78 -1.69 0.52
N PRO A 255 -10.95 -2.33 0.33
CA PRO A 255 -12.19 -1.66 -0.04
C PRO A 255 -12.64 -0.57 0.96
N GLU A 256 -12.19 -0.64 2.21
CA GLU A 256 -12.43 0.32 3.28
C GLU A 256 -11.46 1.50 3.31
N ALA A 257 -10.44 1.51 2.46
CA ALA A 257 -9.47 2.60 2.38
C ALA A 257 -10.16 3.94 2.10
N THR A 258 -9.65 5.00 2.73
CA THR A 258 -10.21 6.36 2.70
C THR A 258 -9.26 7.32 2.01
N ASP A 259 -9.74 8.51 1.62
CA ASP A 259 -8.88 9.53 1.03
C ASP A 259 -7.71 9.88 1.96
N GLY A 260 -6.50 9.95 1.42
CA GLY A 260 -5.32 10.07 2.28
C GLY A 260 -3.99 9.98 1.54
N ASN A 261 -2.91 10.12 2.32
CA ASN A 261 -1.57 9.87 1.83
C ASN A 261 -1.26 8.37 1.87
N TYR A 262 -0.72 7.85 0.77
CA TYR A 262 -0.30 6.47 0.63
C TYR A 262 1.10 6.39 -0.01
N THR A 263 1.79 5.28 0.21
CA THR A 263 3.04 4.99 -0.51
C THR A 263 2.73 4.12 -1.72
N LEU A 264 3.09 4.62 -2.90
CA LEU A 264 2.98 3.89 -4.17
C LEU A 264 4.36 3.55 -4.69
N PHE A 265 4.43 2.55 -5.57
CA PHE A 265 5.69 2.06 -6.13
C PHE A 265 5.66 2.12 -7.65
N VAL A 266 6.60 2.84 -8.26
CA VAL A 266 6.68 2.94 -9.73
C VAL A 266 6.93 1.56 -10.31
N ASN A 267 6.07 1.11 -11.23
CA ASN A 267 6.10 -0.25 -11.79
C ASN A 267 6.08 -1.35 -10.71
N LYS A 268 5.50 -1.07 -9.54
CA LYS A 268 5.49 -1.97 -8.37
C LYS A 268 6.89 -2.33 -7.83
N ASP A 269 7.92 -1.56 -8.19
CA ASP A 269 9.32 -1.80 -7.81
C ASP A 269 9.59 -1.30 -6.36
N PRO A 270 10.07 -2.17 -5.45
CA PRO A 270 10.44 -1.78 -4.09
C PRO A 270 11.40 -0.63 -3.95
N ALA A 271 12.37 -0.56 -4.87
CA ALA A 271 13.42 0.43 -4.84
C ALA A 271 12.91 1.79 -5.32
N ARG A 272 11.66 1.88 -5.77
CA ARG A 272 11.08 3.08 -6.38
C ARG A 272 9.78 3.55 -5.69
N PRO A 273 9.79 3.75 -4.35
CA PRO A 273 8.63 4.27 -3.63
C PRO A 273 8.43 5.77 -3.93
N TRP A 274 7.20 6.25 -3.78
CA TRP A 274 6.86 7.67 -3.75
C TRP A 274 5.57 7.91 -2.96
N SER A 275 5.42 9.12 -2.40
CA SER A 275 4.23 9.52 -1.64
C SER A 275 3.15 10.07 -2.57
N ALA A 276 2.00 9.42 -2.57
CA ALA A 276 0.81 9.83 -3.30
C ALA A 276 -0.28 10.31 -2.34
N TRP A 277 -1.12 11.21 -2.82
CA TRP A 277 -2.43 11.48 -2.24
C TRP A 277 -3.49 10.77 -3.08
N CYS A 278 -4.24 9.87 -2.46
CA CYS A 278 -5.36 9.18 -3.07
C CYS A 278 -6.65 9.91 -2.74
N ARG A 279 -7.37 10.33 -3.78
CA ARG A 279 -8.66 11.02 -3.68
C ARG A 279 -9.78 10.16 -4.25
N ASP A 280 -10.98 10.28 -3.69
CA ASP A 280 -12.17 9.53 -4.07
C ASP A 280 -11.99 8.01 -3.91
N MET A 281 -11.39 7.60 -2.78
CA MET A 281 -11.25 6.21 -2.40
C MET A 281 -12.60 5.54 -2.15
N ALA A 282 -13.67 6.31 -1.90
CA ALA A 282 -15.03 5.78 -1.82
C ALA A 282 -15.60 5.42 -3.21
N GLY A 283 -15.23 6.17 -4.24
CA GLY A 283 -15.67 6.00 -5.63
C GLY A 283 -14.56 5.44 -6.53
N THR A 284 -14.12 6.26 -7.50
CA THR A 284 -13.03 5.90 -8.43
C THR A 284 -11.77 6.67 -8.01
N PRO A 285 -10.80 5.99 -7.38
CA PRO A 285 -9.59 6.64 -6.89
C PRO A 285 -8.83 7.38 -7.97
N THR A 286 -8.26 8.53 -7.60
CA THR A 286 -7.37 9.33 -8.44
C THR A 286 -6.06 9.60 -7.72
N ASP A 287 -4.96 9.45 -8.47
CA ASP A 287 -3.61 9.58 -7.96
C ASP A 287 -3.09 11.02 -8.09
N TYR A 288 -2.58 11.56 -7.00
CA TYR A 288 -1.94 12.87 -6.96
C TYR A 288 -0.52 12.77 -6.38
N LEU A 289 0.44 13.42 -7.03
CA LEU A 289 1.78 13.66 -6.49
C LEU A 289 1.73 14.79 -5.47
N ASN A 290 2.14 14.52 -4.23
CA ASN A 290 2.32 15.55 -3.22
C ASN A 290 3.59 16.37 -3.50
N LEU A 291 3.46 17.70 -3.50
CA LEU A 291 4.61 18.59 -3.59
C LEU A 291 5.10 18.92 -2.18
N SER A 292 6.35 18.57 -1.87
CA SER A 292 6.94 18.85 -0.55
C SER A 292 7.26 20.33 -0.35
N ARG A 293 7.42 21.09 -1.45
CA ARG A 293 7.73 22.52 -1.46
C ARG A 293 6.52 23.28 -1.97
N THR A 294 5.81 23.94 -1.08
CA THR A 294 4.62 24.74 -1.39
C THR A 294 4.76 26.16 -0.85
N GLY A 295 3.97 27.07 -1.40
CA GLY A 295 3.99 28.49 -1.04
C GLY A 295 4.02 29.37 -2.29
N ASP A 296 3.97 30.69 -2.10
CA ASP A 296 3.78 31.61 -3.22
C ASP A 296 4.89 31.50 -4.26
N ASN A 297 6.14 31.28 -3.85
CA ASN A 297 7.32 31.36 -4.73
C ASN A 297 7.91 30.02 -5.16
N VAL A 298 7.19 28.91 -4.99
CA VAL A 298 7.61 27.58 -5.45
C VAL A 298 6.43 26.85 -6.08
N ASN A 299 6.69 26.00 -7.08
CA ASN A 299 5.65 25.26 -7.79
C ASN A 299 4.48 26.15 -8.23
N TYR A 300 4.79 27.18 -9.01
CA TYR A 300 3.82 28.14 -9.50
C TYR A 300 3.98 28.39 -11.01
N SER A 301 2.86 28.76 -11.62
CA SER A 301 2.79 29.25 -13.00
C SER A 301 2.28 30.69 -13.00
N GLN A 302 2.77 31.51 -13.92
CA GLN A 302 2.33 32.91 -14.00
C GLN A 302 2.13 33.42 -15.43
N TYR A 303 1.07 34.20 -15.61
CA TYR A 303 0.92 35.15 -16.70
C TYR A 303 1.11 36.58 -16.15
N THR A 304 2.22 37.22 -16.53
CA THR A 304 2.47 38.63 -16.19
C THR A 304 1.69 39.57 -17.11
N ALA A 305 0.89 40.46 -16.52
CA ALA A 305 0.13 41.51 -17.21
C ALA A 305 1.06 42.47 -17.95
N GLY A 306 0.58 43.00 -19.07
CA GLY A 306 1.28 44.03 -19.83
C GLY A 306 0.95 44.04 -21.32
N GLY A 307 1.18 45.18 -21.97
CA GLY A 307 0.98 45.33 -23.42
C GLY A 307 -0.49 45.11 -23.79
N VAL A 308 -0.74 44.20 -24.74
CA VAL A 308 -2.09 43.82 -25.18
C VAL A 308 -2.83 42.89 -24.20
N SER A 309 -2.33 42.77 -22.97
CA SER A 309 -2.91 41.91 -21.92
C SER A 309 -3.04 42.67 -20.60
N PRO A 310 -4.00 43.61 -20.52
CA PRO A 310 -4.22 44.43 -19.33
C PRO A 310 -4.83 43.59 -18.19
N GLY A 311 -4.65 44.07 -16.96
CA GLY A 311 -5.15 43.43 -15.75
C GLY A 311 -4.08 43.32 -14.68
N THR A 312 -4.17 42.27 -13.87
CA THR A 312 -3.23 41.93 -12.79
C THR A 312 -2.64 40.56 -13.03
N ASN A 313 -1.36 40.37 -12.68
CA ASN A 313 -0.65 39.10 -12.91
C ASN A 313 -1.49 37.91 -12.44
N VAL A 314 -1.72 36.96 -13.34
CA VAL A 314 -2.41 35.72 -13.01
C VAL A 314 -1.37 34.75 -12.49
N ARG A 315 -1.46 34.38 -11.22
CA ARG A 315 -0.52 33.44 -10.59
C ARG A 315 -1.26 32.26 -10.01
N THR A 316 -0.87 31.06 -10.40
CA THR A 316 -1.42 29.81 -9.91
C THR A 316 -0.35 29.02 -9.18
N VAL A 317 -0.59 28.69 -7.91
CA VAL A 317 0.30 27.90 -7.05
C VAL A 317 -0.28 26.51 -6.86
N PHE A 318 0.57 25.49 -6.72
CA PHE A 318 0.16 24.10 -6.66
C PHE A 318 0.66 23.42 -5.39
N THR A 319 -0.20 22.60 -4.78
CA THR A 319 0.16 21.77 -3.62
C THR A 319 0.22 20.28 -3.96
N ARG A 320 -0.51 19.85 -5.00
CA ARG A 320 -0.47 18.51 -5.55
C ARG A 320 -0.70 18.52 -7.04
N LEU A 321 -0.22 17.50 -7.74
CA LEU A 321 -0.35 17.36 -9.19
C LEU A 321 -1.05 16.05 -9.53
N ARG A 322 -2.11 16.08 -10.32
CA ARG A 322 -2.75 14.85 -10.81
C ARG A 322 -1.78 14.10 -11.71
N ILE A 323 -1.52 12.84 -11.42
CA ILE A 323 -0.49 12.05 -12.11
C ILE A 323 -1.06 10.69 -12.49
N ASN A 324 -0.75 10.22 -13.70
CA ASN A 324 -0.94 8.80 -14.04
C ASN A 324 0.28 8.03 -13.51
N PRO A 325 0.13 7.14 -12.53
CA PRO A 325 1.27 6.56 -11.83
C PRO A 325 1.99 5.45 -12.62
N VAL A 326 1.38 4.96 -13.71
CA VAL A 326 1.98 3.98 -14.63
C VAL A 326 2.86 4.68 -15.66
N THR A 327 2.37 5.79 -16.23
CA THR A 327 3.08 6.54 -17.28
C THR A 327 3.91 7.71 -16.75
N LEU A 328 3.77 8.04 -15.47
CA LEU A 328 4.36 9.20 -14.80
C LEU A 328 4.02 10.54 -15.48
N ARG A 329 2.87 10.62 -16.14
CA ARG A 329 2.39 11.82 -16.79
C ARG A 329 1.53 12.63 -15.84
N VAL A 330 1.94 13.86 -15.58
CA VAL A 330 1.16 14.86 -14.85
C VAL A 330 0.17 15.52 -15.80
N ASP A 331 -1.08 15.61 -15.38
CA ASP A 331 -2.11 16.42 -16.01
C ASP A 331 -1.94 17.88 -15.54
N THR A 332 -1.32 18.72 -16.37
CA THR A 332 -1.03 20.12 -16.02
C THR A 332 -2.27 21.01 -16.03
N SER A 333 -3.38 20.53 -16.60
CA SER A 333 -4.67 21.23 -16.62
C SER A 333 -5.49 21.03 -15.36
N ASP A 334 -5.17 20.01 -14.55
CA ASP A 334 -5.87 19.76 -13.30
C ASP A 334 -5.58 20.88 -12.29
N GLN A 335 -6.66 21.53 -11.83
CA GLN A 335 -6.59 22.63 -10.88
C GLN A 335 -7.11 22.25 -9.49
N THR A 336 -7.34 20.96 -9.22
CA THR A 336 -7.97 20.45 -7.99
C THR A 336 -7.24 20.90 -6.74
N TYR A 337 -5.91 20.87 -6.76
CA TYR A 337 -5.04 21.25 -5.64
C TYR A 337 -4.19 22.48 -5.96
N SER A 338 -4.81 23.45 -6.62
CA SER A 338 -4.22 24.72 -6.98
C SER A 338 -5.02 25.90 -6.45
N TRP A 339 -4.35 27.04 -6.30
CA TRP A 339 -5.00 28.31 -6.01
C TRP A 339 -4.49 29.38 -6.97
N SER A 340 -5.39 30.22 -7.48
CA SER A 340 -5.06 31.27 -8.44
C SER A 340 -5.44 32.65 -7.92
N SER A 341 -4.63 33.65 -8.26
CA SER A 341 -4.88 35.06 -8.02
C SER A 341 -4.72 35.87 -9.30
N GLY A 342 -5.30 37.07 -9.30
CA GLY A 342 -5.25 38.00 -10.43
C GLY A 342 -6.22 37.64 -11.55
N SER A 343 -6.23 38.50 -12.57
CA SER A 343 -7.06 38.35 -13.77
C SER A 343 -6.53 39.25 -14.86
N ILE A 344 -6.42 38.71 -16.08
CA ILE A 344 -5.95 39.41 -17.29
C ILE A 344 -6.90 39.15 -18.45
N LEU A 345 -7.01 40.12 -19.36
CA LEU A 345 -7.61 39.92 -20.68
C LEU A 345 -6.53 39.67 -21.73
N HIS A 346 -6.29 38.41 -22.10
CA HIS A 346 -5.39 38.07 -23.19
C HIS A 346 -5.92 38.66 -24.52
N GLY A 347 -5.10 39.46 -25.19
CA GLY A 347 -5.47 40.16 -26.43
C GLY A 347 -6.66 41.11 -26.29
N ASN A 348 -6.91 41.66 -25.09
CA ASN A 348 -8.11 42.46 -24.74
C ASN A 348 -9.46 41.72 -24.89
N GLN A 349 -9.45 40.38 -25.01
CA GLN A 349 -10.65 39.61 -25.37
C GLN A 349 -10.89 38.40 -24.48
N PHE A 350 -9.84 37.65 -24.14
CA PHE A 350 -10.00 36.36 -23.47
C PHE A 350 -9.62 36.44 -21.99
N PRO A 351 -10.55 36.24 -21.04
CA PRO A 351 -10.24 36.28 -19.63
C PRO A 351 -9.38 35.08 -19.22
N VAL A 352 -8.25 35.39 -18.59
CA VAL A 352 -7.35 34.43 -17.97
C VAL A 352 -7.42 34.64 -16.47
N THR A 353 -7.79 33.60 -15.73
CA THR A 353 -7.93 33.62 -14.27
C THR A 353 -7.10 32.55 -13.58
N SER A 354 -6.51 31.63 -14.34
CA SER A 354 -5.55 30.65 -13.84
C SER A 354 -4.54 30.26 -14.92
N MET A 355 -3.46 29.61 -14.51
CA MET A 355 -2.42 29.07 -15.39
C MET A 355 -2.28 27.56 -15.13
N PRO A 356 -2.10 26.73 -16.18
CA PRO A 356 -1.78 25.32 -16.01
C PRO A 356 -0.41 25.15 -15.34
N TYR A 357 -0.15 24.00 -14.71
CA TYR A 357 1.15 23.72 -14.10
C TYR A 357 2.28 23.75 -15.14
N ALA A 358 3.50 24.11 -14.71
CA ALA A 358 4.68 24.18 -15.57
C ALA A 358 4.55 25.19 -16.73
N ALA A 359 3.88 26.32 -16.51
CA ALA A 359 3.66 27.36 -17.52
C ALA A 359 4.12 28.76 -17.07
N ALA A 360 4.65 29.53 -18.01
CA ALA A 360 5.00 30.93 -17.83
C ALA A 360 4.65 31.73 -19.08
N MET A 361 4.04 32.90 -18.96
CA MET A 361 3.54 33.67 -20.10
C MET A 361 3.59 35.19 -19.88
N THR A 362 3.75 35.95 -20.97
CA THR A 362 3.70 37.42 -20.94
C THR A 362 3.50 38.02 -22.33
N CYS A 363 2.92 39.23 -22.41
CA CYS A 363 2.75 39.98 -23.66
C CYS A 363 3.62 41.23 -23.84
N SER A 364 4.51 41.54 -22.89
CA SER A 364 5.48 42.66 -22.98
C SER A 364 6.45 42.75 -21.80
N ALA A 365 6.28 41.91 -20.79
CA ALA A 365 7.08 41.88 -19.58
C ALA A 365 7.86 40.56 -19.47
N VAL A 366 8.25 40.18 -18.26
CA VAL A 366 8.80 38.84 -17.97
C VAL A 366 7.73 38.03 -17.23
N GLY A 367 7.40 36.86 -17.78
CA GLY A 367 6.54 35.85 -17.16
C GLY A 367 7.40 34.81 -16.43
N PRO A 368 7.42 34.77 -15.10
CA PRO A 368 8.14 33.73 -14.37
C PRO A 368 7.29 32.47 -14.16
N GLY A 369 7.92 31.33 -13.99
CA GLY A 369 7.30 30.10 -13.50
C GLY A 369 8.36 29.25 -12.80
N ASN A 370 7.93 28.35 -11.92
CA ASN A 370 8.84 27.48 -11.21
C ASN A 370 8.24 26.08 -11.05
N ILE A 371 9.06 25.07 -11.27
CA ILE A 371 8.81 23.67 -10.95
C ILE A 371 9.84 23.29 -9.88
N ASP A 372 9.40 22.74 -8.75
CA ASP A 372 10.27 22.28 -7.68
C ASP A 372 9.78 20.94 -7.12
N LEU A 373 10.34 19.86 -7.65
CA LEU A 373 10.03 18.48 -7.28
C LEU A 373 10.93 17.96 -6.15
N ARG A 374 11.75 18.80 -5.52
CA ARG A 374 12.58 18.38 -4.39
C ARG A 374 11.71 17.87 -3.24
N GLY A 375 12.17 16.81 -2.58
CA GLY A 375 11.37 16.07 -1.60
C GLY A 375 10.48 14.99 -2.23
N THR A 376 10.42 14.92 -3.56
CA THR A 376 9.85 13.79 -4.32
C THR A 376 10.97 13.04 -5.05
N PRO A 377 10.74 11.78 -5.48
CA PRO A 377 11.70 11.03 -6.28
C PRO A 377 11.51 11.26 -7.79
N PHE A 378 11.05 12.44 -8.19
CA PHE A 378 10.79 12.76 -9.59
C PHE A 378 11.61 13.96 -10.07
N ALA A 379 11.89 13.98 -11.36
CA ALA A 379 12.56 15.06 -12.08
C ALA A 379 11.87 15.30 -13.44
N VAL A 380 12.06 16.49 -14.01
CA VAL A 380 11.53 16.85 -15.33
C VAL A 380 12.56 16.56 -16.42
N PRO A 381 12.29 15.70 -17.41
CA PRO A 381 13.19 15.53 -18.54
C PRO A 381 13.32 16.82 -19.35
N VAL A 382 14.55 17.14 -19.80
CA VAL A 382 14.89 18.41 -20.46
C VAL A 382 14.11 18.69 -21.76
N ASN A 383 13.51 17.66 -22.36
CA ASN A 383 12.75 17.74 -23.60
C ASN A 383 11.22 17.77 -23.37
N GLN A 384 10.74 18.07 -22.17
CA GLN A 384 9.29 18.13 -21.91
C GLN A 384 8.71 19.54 -21.97
N LEU A 385 9.55 20.57 -21.90
CA LEU A 385 9.12 21.97 -21.92
C LEU A 385 9.60 22.64 -23.20
N GLY A 386 8.76 23.51 -23.75
CA GLY A 386 9.00 24.22 -24.99
C GLY A 386 8.60 25.68 -24.89
N ARG A 387 9.17 26.48 -25.80
CA ARG A 387 8.82 27.90 -25.99
C ARG A 387 7.78 28.01 -27.10
N GLY A 388 6.88 28.96 -26.99
CA GLY A 388 5.89 29.25 -28.02
C GLY A 388 5.42 30.69 -27.98
N GLY A 389 4.62 31.07 -28.98
CA GLY A 389 4.00 32.38 -29.07
C GLY A 389 4.70 33.36 -29.99
N PHE A 390 4.28 34.63 -29.91
CA PHE A 390 4.77 35.66 -30.81
C PHE A 390 5.99 36.36 -30.21
N ASN A 391 7.10 36.39 -30.97
CA ASN A 391 8.38 36.98 -30.57
C ASN A 391 8.86 36.55 -29.17
N PHE A 392 8.84 35.25 -28.86
CA PHE A 392 9.10 34.72 -27.52
C PHE A 392 10.57 34.81 -27.05
N GLU A 393 11.52 35.18 -27.91
CA GLU A 393 12.92 35.33 -27.50
C GLU A 393 13.14 36.61 -26.68
N PRO A 394 14.04 36.64 -25.68
CA PRO A 394 14.96 35.57 -25.24
C PRO A 394 14.43 34.72 -24.06
N SER A 395 13.33 33.98 -24.24
CA SER A 395 12.80 33.10 -23.18
C SER A 395 13.82 32.05 -22.75
N SER A 396 13.83 31.67 -21.47
CA SER A 396 14.78 30.67 -20.93
C SER A 396 14.12 29.64 -20.01
N ILE A 397 14.63 28.42 -20.08
CA ILE A 397 14.25 27.28 -19.25
C ILE A 397 15.55 26.82 -18.59
N LEU A 398 15.66 26.97 -17.27
CA LEU A 398 16.88 26.69 -16.53
C LEU A 398 16.64 25.49 -15.63
N PHE A 399 17.32 24.38 -15.92
CA PHE A 399 17.29 23.18 -15.11
C PHE A 399 18.41 23.21 -14.08
N SER A 400 18.09 22.82 -12.85
CA SER A 400 19.10 22.40 -11.87
C SER A 400 19.84 21.14 -12.34
N ASN A 401 21.00 20.84 -11.74
CA ASN A 401 21.86 19.71 -12.14
C ASN A 401 21.14 18.34 -12.14
N ASN A 402 20.11 18.15 -11.31
CA ASN A 402 19.32 16.93 -11.21
C ASN A 402 17.91 17.07 -11.80
N ASN A 403 17.62 18.18 -12.48
CA ASN A 403 16.34 18.50 -13.11
C ASN A 403 15.12 18.46 -12.17
N GLN A 404 15.31 18.54 -10.85
CA GLN A 404 14.18 18.60 -9.90
C GLN A 404 13.66 20.02 -9.71
N VAL A 405 14.51 21.02 -9.95
CA VAL A 405 14.11 22.42 -10.02
C VAL A 405 14.24 22.90 -11.47
N VAL A 406 13.19 23.55 -11.97
CA VAL A 406 13.16 24.19 -13.28
C VAL A 406 12.60 25.61 -13.14
N ASP A 407 13.42 26.60 -13.46
CA ASP A 407 12.99 28.00 -13.51
C ASP A 407 12.63 28.39 -14.95
N LEU A 408 11.44 28.94 -15.09
CA LEU A 408 10.86 29.35 -16.36
C LEU A 408 10.87 30.87 -16.43
N ARG A 409 11.38 31.41 -17.53
CA ARG A 409 11.37 32.84 -17.82
C ARG A 409 10.87 33.08 -19.23
N ALA A 410 9.56 33.28 -19.36
CA ALA A 410 8.94 33.67 -20.62
C ALA A 410 9.13 35.17 -20.86
N THR A 411 9.41 35.54 -22.10
CA THR A 411 9.55 36.93 -22.57
C THR A 411 8.84 37.08 -23.91
N GLY A 412 8.79 38.31 -24.43
CA GLY A 412 8.32 38.56 -25.79
C GLY A 412 6.97 39.24 -25.90
N GLN A 413 6.46 39.30 -27.12
CA GLN A 413 5.17 39.91 -27.46
C GLN A 413 4.08 38.83 -27.51
N CYS A 414 3.78 38.26 -26.35
CA CYS A 414 2.89 37.10 -26.15
C CYS A 414 3.63 35.78 -26.31
N GLY A 415 4.82 35.70 -25.70
CA GLY A 415 5.60 34.48 -25.58
C GLY A 415 5.24 33.70 -24.33
N TRP A 416 5.35 32.37 -24.42
CA TRP A 416 5.15 31.46 -23.30
C TRP A 416 6.19 30.34 -23.28
N ILE A 417 6.34 29.75 -22.10
CA ILE A 417 6.95 28.45 -21.88
C ILE A 417 5.87 27.55 -21.28
N ALA A 418 5.73 26.34 -21.79
CA ALA A 418 4.85 25.32 -21.23
C ALA A 418 5.31 23.93 -21.67
N THR A 419 4.54 22.89 -21.33
CA THR A 419 4.71 21.55 -21.90
C THR A 419 4.80 21.58 -23.42
N MET A 420 5.72 20.81 -23.98
CA MET A 420 6.01 20.79 -25.41
C MET A 420 4.74 20.54 -26.24
N GLY A 421 4.50 21.39 -27.24
CA GLY A 421 3.31 21.35 -28.09
C GLY A 421 2.12 22.16 -27.57
N ALA A 422 2.20 22.75 -26.37
CA ALA A 422 1.11 23.56 -25.83
C ALA A 422 0.93 24.87 -26.62
N TYR A 423 -0.33 25.25 -26.84
CA TYR A 423 -0.74 26.46 -27.53
C TYR A 423 -1.67 27.28 -26.63
N ASN A 424 -1.33 28.54 -26.36
CA ASN A 424 -2.04 29.40 -25.41
C ASN A 424 -2.34 28.70 -24.06
N PRO A 425 -1.30 28.36 -23.28
CA PRO A 425 -1.42 27.57 -22.06
C PRO A 425 -1.98 28.42 -20.92
N VAL A 426 -3.29 28.68 -20.95
CA VAL A 426 -4.00 29.50 -19.96
C VAL A 426 -5.23 28.77 -19.45
N ASN A 427 -5.68 29.10 -18.25
CA ASN A 427 -6.76 28.42 -17.56
C ASN A 427 -6.48 26.90 -17.49
N GLN A 428 -7.45 26.06 -17.85
CA GLN A 428 -7.33 24.59 -17.87
C GLN A 428 -6.81 24.06 -19.21
N ASN A 429 -6.14 24.89 -20.01
CA ASN A 429 -5.56 24.48 -21.29
C ASN A 429 -4.09 24.06 -21.12
N GLY A 430 -3.86 22.85 -20.62
CA GLY A 430 -2.53 22.26 -20.44
C GLY A 430 -2.34 20.97 -21.26
N LEU A 431 -1.09 20.57 -21.49
CA LEU A 431 -0.76 19.23 -21.98
C LEU A 431 -0.07 18.40 -20.90
N SER A 432 -0.02 17.08 -21.07
CA SER A 432 0.61 16.22 -20.07
C SER A 432 2.11 16.41 -20.00
N LEU A 433 2.63 16.61 -18.79
CA LEU A 433 4.06 16.68 -18.49
C LEU A 433 4.58 15.31 -18.07
N LEU A 434 5.53 14.72 -18.80
CA LEU A 434 6.18 13.48 -18.37
C LEU A 434 7.19 13.77 -17.25
N LEU A 435 7.15 12.96 -16.19
CA LEU A 435 8.20 12.92 -15.17
C LEU A 435 9.05 11.66 -15.33
N THR A 436 10.27 11.72 -14.81
CA THR A 436 11.14 10.54 -14.64
C THR A 436 11.43 10.31 -13.18
N TYR A 437 11.47 9.03 -12.78
CA TYR A 437 11.94 8.67 -11.45
C TYR A 437 13.44 8.95 -11.34
N SER A 438 13.82 9.72 -10.34
CA SER A 438 15.19 10.09 -10.00
C SER A 438 15.37 9.84 -8.52
N VAL A 439 16.39 9.08 -8.13
CA VAL A 439 16.70 8.87 -6.71
C VAL A 439 16.95 10.24 -6.07
N PRO A 440 16.27 10.59 -4.97
CA PRO A 440 16.56 11.83 -4.24
C PRO A 440 18.04 11.85 -3.83
N GLN A 441 18.73 12.96 -4.08
CA GLN A 441 20.09 13.19 -3.57
C GLN A 441 20.04 13.75 -2.15
#